data_AF-A0A7J4HPE5-F1
#
_entry.id   AF-A0A7J4HPE5-F1
#
_cell.length_a   1.000
_cell.length_b   1.000
_cell.length_c   1.000
_cell.angle_alpha   90.00
_cell.angle_beta   90.00
_cell.angle_gamma   90.00
#
_symmetry.space_group_name_H-M   'P 1'
#
loop_
_entity.id
_entity.type
_entity.pdbx_description
1 polymer ?
#
loop_
_entity_poly.entity_id
_entity_poly.type
_entity_poly.pdbx_seq_one_letter_code
_entity_poly.pdbx_strand_id
1 'polypeptide(L)'
;MESKNLMGILMIFLAIATIFSFYMYKDNSKISLEYDYEWTKAICEKNKCIDYQIKCLKGKVLEINPVSKEVIFSKEWVDKRNNQNKLC
;
A
#
# COMPACT_ATOMS: atom_id res chain seq x y z
N MET A 1 3.16 -44.32 -34.65
CA MET A 1 2.25 -43.20 -34.34
C MET A 1 2.08 -42.39 -35.61
N GLU A 2 0.86 -42.30 -36.15
CA GLU A 2 0.63 -41.58 -37.42
C GLU A 2 0.89 -40.07 -37.26
N SER A 3 1.40 -39.42 -38.30
CA SER A 3 1.75 -37.99 -38.31
C SER A 3 0.60 -37.08 -37.85
N LYS A 4 -0.65 -37.51 -38.11
CA LYS A 4 -1.87 -36.83 -37.66
C LYS A 4 -2.03 -36.82 -36.13
N ASN A 5 -1.64 -37.91 -35.46
CA ASN A 5 -1.70 -38.03 -34.01
C ASN A 5 -0.60 -37.19 -33.33
N LEU A 6 0.58 -37.09 -33.97
CA LEU A 6 1.66 -36.21 -33.49
C LEU A 6 1.27 -34.73 -33.55
N MET A 7 0.58 -34.31 -34.61
CA MET A 7 0.13 -32.92 -34.77
C MET A 7 -0.95 -32.54 -33.75
N GLY A 8 -1.87 -33.46 -33.44
CA GLY A 8 -2.87 -33.25 -32.39
C GLY A 8 -2.24 -33.08 -31.00
N ILE A 9 -1.25 -33.91 -30.67
CA ILE A 9 -0.51 -33.82 -29.41
C ILE A 9 0.23 -32.48 -29.29
N LEU A 10 0.85 -32.02 -30.37
CA LEU A 10 1.58 -30.74 -30.40
C LEU A 10 0.66 -29.54 -30.13
N MET A 11 -0.55 -29.55 -30.71
CA MET A 11 -1.54 -28.48 -30.49
C MET A 11 -2.04 -28.45 -29.04
N ILE A 12 -2.19 -29.61 -28.40
CA ILE A 12 -2.59 -29.70 -26.99
C ILE A 12 -1.50 -29.11 -26.08
N PHE A 13 -0.23 -29.43 -26.33
CA PHE A 13 0.87 -28.86 -25.55
C PHE A 13 0.97 -27.33 -25.71
N LEU A 14 0.75 -26.81 -26.91
CA LEU A 14 0.68 -25.36 -27.16
C LEU A 14 -0.46 -24.70 -26.38
N ALA A 15 -1.65 -25.31 -26.35
CA ALA A 15 -2.79 -24.78 -25.60
C ALA A 15 -2.54 -24.81 -24.07
N ILE A 16 -1.89 -25.85 -23.55
CA ILE A 16 -1.54 -25.92 -22.12
C ILE A 16 -0.49 -24.86 -21.78
N ALA A 17 0.51 -24.65 -22.63
CA ALA A 17 1.56 -23.66 -22.41
C ALA A 17 1.00 -22.22 -22.37
N THR A 18 0.04 -21.89 -23.25
CA THR A 18 -0.59 -20.56 -23.25
C THR A 18 -1.43 -20.33 -21.99
N ILE A 19 -2.24 -21.32 -21.60
CA ILE A 19 -3.02 -21.27 -20.35
C ILE A 19 -2.09 -21.10 -19.14
N PHE A 20 -1.01 -21.87 -19.06
CA PHE A 20 -0.03 -21.78 -17.98
C PHE A 20 0.64 -20.40 -17.93
N SER A 21 1.03 -19.85 -19.07
CA SER A 21 1.63 -18.50 -19.14
C SER A 21 0.67 -17.41 -18.66
N PHE A 22 -0.63 -17.55 -18.93
CA PHE A 22 -1.65 -16.62 -18.45
C PHE A 22 -1.81 -16.67 -16.93
N TYR A 23 -1.76 -17.86 -16.33
CA TYR A 23 -1.77 -18.01 -14.87
C TYR A 23 -0.53 -17.39 -14.23
N MET A 24 0.66 -17.59 -14.82
CA MET A 24 1.91 -17.00 -14.32
C MET A 24 1.95 -15.48 -14.46
N TYR A 25 1.33 -14.91 -15.51
CA TYR A 25 1.24 -13.46 -15.69
C TYR A 25 0.38 -12.78 -14.61
N LYS A 26 -0.65 -13.48 -14.10
CA LYS A 26 -1.59 -12.91 -13.12
C LYS A 26 -0.94 -12.58 -11.77
N ASP A 27 0.21 -13.17 -11.44
CA ASP A 27 0.82 -13.06 -10.11
C ASP A 27 1.80 -11.88 -9.92
N ASN A 28 2.10 -11.10 -10.97
CA ASN A 28 3.20 -10.11 -10.94
C ASN A 28 2.79 -8.63 -10.73
N SER A 29 1.58 -8.33 -10.26
CA SER A 29 1.12 -6.93 -10.16
C SER A 29 0.69 -6.45 -8.77
N LYS A 30 0.98 -7.20 -7.71
CA LYS A 30 1.02 -6.59 -6.38
C LYS A 30 2.43 -6.07 -6.13
N ILE A 31 2.72 -4.89 -6.66
CA ILE A 31 3.78 -4.06 -6.09
C ILE A 31 3.31 -3.74 -4.67
N SER A 32 3.74 -4.55 -3.70
CA SER A 32 3.66 -4.14 -2.31
C SER A 32 4.63 -2.97 -2.19
N LEU A 33 4.09 -1.75 -2.16
CA LEU A 33 4.84 -0.60 -1.69
C LEU A 33 5.17 -0.87 -0.22
N GLU A 34 6.30 -1.54 -0.01
CA GLU A 34 6.86 -1.77 1.31
C GLU A 34 7.30 -0.41 1.84
N TYR A 35 6.66 0.06 2.90
CA TYR A 35 6.98 1.33 3.55
C TYR A 35 8.18 1.12 4.48
N ASP A 36 9.06 2.11 4.59
CA ASP A 36 10.26 2.00 5.42
C ASP A 36 9.90 2.11 6.92
N TYR A 37 8.88 2.93 7.24
CA TYR A 37 8.40 3.13 8.59
C TYR A 37 6.96 3.64 8.61
N GLU A 38 6.26 3.26 9.68
CA GLU A 38 4.89 3.61 9.98
C GLU A 38 4.77 4.04 11.44
N TRP A 39 4.07 5.14 11.69
CA TRP A 39 3.88 5.66 13.05
C TRP A 39 2.62 6.52 13.17
N THR A 40 2.15 6.72 14.39
CA THR A 40 1.00 7.58 14.69
C THR A 40 1.46 8.93 15.20
N LYS A 41 0.88 10.00 14.66
CA LYS A 41 1.16 11.39 15.06
C LYS A 41 -0.14 12.17 15.21
N ALA A 42 -0.27 12.91 16.31
CA ALA A 42 -1.32 13.90 16.45
C ALA A 42 -0.99 15.13 15.60
N ILE A 43 -1.93 15.57 14.78
CA ILE A 43 -1.88 16.86 14.09
C ILE A 43 -2.96 17.74 14.69
N CYS A 44 -2.55 18.90 15.21
CA CYS A 44 -3.41 19.81 15.93
C CYS A 44 -3.51 21.15 15.20
N GLU A 45 -4.74 21.65 15.06
CA GLU A 45 -5.02 23.01 14.60
C GLU A 45 -5.83 23.74 15.69
N LYS A 46 -5.22 24.78 16.28
CA LYS A 46 -5.77 25.48 17.45
C LYS A 46 -6.03 24.51 18.61
N ASN A 47 -7.27 24.39 19.05
CA ASN A 47 -7.71 23.51 20.15
C ASN A 47 -8.29 22.18 19.64
N LYS A 48 -8.06 21.82 18.37
CA LYS A 48 -8.57 20.59 17.76
C LYS A 48 -7.40 19.69 17.39
N CYS A 49 -7.48 18.41 17.69
CA CYS A 49 -6.46 17.43 17.31
C CYS A 49 -7.09 16.17 16.74
N ILE A 50 -6.41 15.57 15.76
CA ILE A 50 -6.72 14.26 15.21
C ILE A 50 -5.41 13.46 15.17
N ASP A 51 -5.47 12.19 15.57
CA ASP A 51 -4.35 11.27 15.42
C ASP A 51 -4.36 10.66 14.02
N TYR A 52 -3.22 10.69 13.36
CA TYR A 52 -3.01 10.16 12.03
C TYR A 52 -1.95 9.07 12.04
N GLN A 53 -2.22 7.99 11.33
CA GLN A 53 -1.22 7.02 10.90
C GLN A 53 -0.52 7.56 9.66
N ILE A 54 0.80 7.67 9.72
CA ILE A 54 1.66 8.16 8.65
C ILE A 54 2.53 7.01 8.18
N LYS A 55 2.53 6.77 6.86
CA LYS A 55 3.44 5.82 6.21
C LYS A 55 4.42 6.57 5.34
N CYS A 56 5.69 6.24 5.48
CA CYS A 56 6.78 6.89 4.76
C CYS A 56 7.53 5.89 3.87
N LEU A 57 7.95 6.36 2.71
CA LEU A 57 8.84 5.64 1.79
C LEU A 57 9.93 6.59 1.32
N LYS A 58 11.19 6.23 1.58
CA LYS A 58 12.39 6.99 1.23
C LYS A 58 12.34 8.44 1.72
N GLY A 59 11.88 8.63 2.95
CA GLY A 59 11.74 9.96 3.57
C GLY A 59 10.56 10.79 3.02
N LYS A 60 9.71 10.23 2.16
CA LYS A 60 8.52 10.90 1.63
C LYS A 60 7.26 10.28 2.23
N VAL A 61 6.30 11.14 2.54
CA VAL A 61 4.97 10.70 2.96
C VAL A 61 4.30 10.00 1.78
N LEU A 62 3.93 8.74 1.99
CA LEU A 62 3.16 7.96 1.03
C LEU A 62 1.66 8.04 1.33
N GLU A 63 1.30 7.94 2.61
CA GLU A 63 -0.08 7.85 3.07
C GLU A 63 -0.25 8.53 4.43
N ILE A 64 -1.39 9.20 4.63
CA ILE A 64 -1.83 9.78 5.90
C ILE A 64 -3.29 9.39 6.12
N ASN A 65 -3.57 8.60 7.16
CA ASN A 65 -4.92 8.14 7.47
C ASN A 65 -5.32 8.56 8.89
N PRO A 66 -6.50 9.17 9.11
CA PRO A 66 -6.98 9.43 10.45
C PRO A 66 -7.30 8.11 11.16
N VAL A 67 -6.75 7.93 12.36
CA VAL A 67 -7.00 6.74 13.20
C VAL A 67 -7.84 7.07 14.44
N SER A 68 -8.02 8.36 14.73
CA SER A 68 -8.93 8.85 15.77
C SER A 68 -10.00 9.77 15.19
N LYS A 69 -11.02 10.03 16.01
CA LYS A 69 -11.93 11.17 15.80
C LYS A 69 -11.25 12.46 16.24
N GLU A 70 -11.81 13.59 15.79
CA GLU A 70 -11.42 14.92 16.29
C GLU A 70 -11.70 15.01 17.80
N VAL A 71 -10.69 15.46 18.53
CA VAL A 71 -10.80 15.84 19.94
C VAL A 71 -10.68 17.35 20.06
N ILE A 72 -11.58 17.96 20.83
CA ILE A 72 -11.65 19.42 21.03
C ILE A 72 -11.28 19.72 22.49
N PHE A 73 -10.23 20.51 22.69
CA PHE A 73 -9.74 20.97 23.98
C PHE A 73 -10.27 22.37 24.33
N SER A 74 -9.97 22.86 25.53
CA SER A 74 -10.30 24.23 25.94
C SER A 74 -9.54 25.26 25.07
N LYS A 75 -10.02 26.50 25.01
CA LYS A 75 -9.39 27.54 24.17
C LYS A 75 -8.02 27.97 24.67
N GLU A 76 -7.76 27.77 25.95
CA GLU A 76 -6.51 28.06 26.64
C GLU A 76 -5.51 26.90 26.51
N TRP A 77 -5.94 25.75 26.01
CA TRP A 77 -5.07 24.60 25.81
C TRP A 77 -4.10 24.88 24.66
N VAL A 78 -2.82 24.62 24.93
CA VAL A 78 -1.73 24.75 23.97
C VAL A 78 -1.02 23.41 23.89
N ASP A 79 -0.86 22.89 22.68
CA ASP A 79 -0.06 21.70 22.46
C ASP A 79 1.41 21.98 22.81
N LYS A 80 1.91 21.32 23.86
CA LYS A 80 3.31 21.45 24.31
C LYS A 80 4.28 20.66 23.43
N ARG A 81 3.78 19.79 22.54
CA ARG A 81 4.61 19.08 21.58
C ARG A 81 5.11 20.10 20.58
N ASN A 82 6.38 20.49 20.77
CA ASN A 82 7.07 21.46 19.93
C ASN A 82 6.91 21.04 18.46
N ASN A 83 6.55 21.97 17.58
CA ASN A 83 6.22 21.81 16.14
C ASN A 83 7.24 20.95 15.36
N GLN A 84 7.27 19.64 15.59
CA GLN A 84 7.98 18.71 14.75
C GLN A 84 7.11 18.54 13.50
N ASN A 85 7.17 19.49 12.58
CA ASN A 85 6.38 19.48 11.35
C ASN A 85 6.79 18.36 10.39
N LYS A 86 7.80 17.56 10.75
CA LYS A 86 8.21 16.38 10.00
C LYS A 86 7.23 15.24 10.24
N LEU A 87 6.66 14.76 9.15
CA LEU A 87 5.85 13.54 9.05
C LEU A 87 6.73 12.33 8.69
N CYS A 88 7.78 12.63 7.93
CA CYS A 88 8.96 11.84 7.62
C CYS A 88 10.15 12.82 7.77
#